data_AF-A0A7V6Y7F8-F1
#
_entry.id   AF-A0A7V6Y7F8-F1
#
_cell.length_a   1.000
_cell.length_b   1.000
_cell.length_c   1.000
_cell.angle_alpha   90.00
_cell.angle_beta   90.00
_cell.angle_gamma   90.00
#
_symmetry.space_group_name_H-M   'P 1'
#
loop_
_entity.id
_entity.type
_entity.pdbx_description
1 polymer ?
#
loop_
_entity_poly.entity_id
_entity_poly.type
_entity_poly.pdbx_seq_one_letter_code
_entity_poly.pdbx_strand_id
1 'polypeptide(L)'
;MPILTDDEIIMLINAECHDPFIYLGLRKLDEQNLVVRTIQPFARQAYIVAKDKKIKLDKIHPNGLFEKKIEGKDFFDYEFEYVANDGHKWRTKDPYSFLPVISEYDRYLFNEGNHYKIYEKLGAHPMKIKGVNGVLFATWAPNAKRVSVVGNFNN
;
A
#
# COMPACT_ATOMS: atom_id res chain seq x y z
N MET A 1 21.06 2.32 -7.12
CA MET A 1 20.15 2.62 -8.24
C MET A 1 18.78 2.03 -7.89
N PRO A 2 17.68 2.75 -8.16
CA PRO A 2 16.34 2.20 -7.93
C PRO A 2 16.14 0.96 -8.80
N ILE A 3 15.33 0.03 -8.30
CA ILE A 3 14.89 -1.14 -9.07
C ILE A 3 13.79 -0.75 -10.04
N LEU A 4 12.92 0.19 -9.65
CA LEU A 4 11.90 0.77 -10.52
C LEU A 4 12.54 1.57 -11.66
N THR A 5 11.89 1.57 -12.81
CA THR A 5 12.24 2.46 -13.92
C THR A 5 11.80 3.89 -13.62
N ASP A 6 12.37 4.87 -14.32
CA ASP A 6 11.99 6.28 -14.15
C ASP A 6 10.50 6.52 -14.46
N ASP A 7 9.96 5.84 -15.48
CA ASP A 7 8.53 5.92 -15.84
C ASP A 7 7.63 5.36 -14.73
N GLU A 8 8.02 4.25 -14.09
CA GLU A 8 7.29 3.68 -12.96
C GLU A 8 7.32 4.61 -11.74
N ILE A 9 8.46 5.23 -11.47
CA ILE A 9 8.59 6.22 -10.40
C ILE A 9 7.66 7.40 -10.66
N ILE A 10 7.68 7.96 -11.87
CA ILE A 10 6.83 9.10 -12.25
C ILE A 10 5.35 8.71 -12.15
N MET A 11 4.97 7.55 -12.68
CA MET A 11 3.59 7.04 -12.59
C MET A 11 3.12 6.91 -11.14
N LEU A 12 3.96 6.41 -10.24
CA LEU A 12 3.61 6.27 -8.83
C LEU A 12 3.51 7.63 -8.13
N ILE A 13 4.47 8.52 -8.36
CA ILE A 13 4.53 9.83 -7.71
C ILE A 13 3.43 10.78 -8.18
N ASN A 14 3.11 10.80 -9.48
CA ASN A 14 2.00 11.57 -10.02
C ASN A 14 0.64 10.93 -9.72
N ALA A 15 0.66 9.75 -9.11
CA ALA A 15 -0.49 8.92 -8.84
C ALA A 15 -1.30 8.71 -10.14
N GLU A 16 -0.64 8.12 -11.13
CA GLU A 16 -1.24 7.68 -12.40
C GLU A 16 -1.32 6.15 -12.46
N CYS A 17 -0.82 5.47 -11.41
CA CYS A 17 -0.88 4.02 -11.28
C CYS A 17 -2.31 3.55 -10.97
N HIS A 18 -2.88 2.76 -11.87
CA HIS A 18 -4.20 2.14 -11.69
C HIS A 18 -4.23 1.09 -10.58
N ASP A 19 -3.16 0.29 -10.45
CA ASP A 19 -3.04 -0.74 -9.40
C ASP A 19 -1.74 -0.58 -8.60
N PRO A 20 -1.75 0.22 -7.52
CA PRO A 20 -0.59 0.41 -6.68
C PRO A 20 -0.16 -0.86 -5.93
N PHE A 21 -1.02 -1.89 -5.81
CA PHE A 21 -0.64 -3.14 -5.16
C PHE A 21 0.44 -3.88 -5.95
N ILE A 22 0.59 -3.64 -7.26
CA ILE A 22 1.68 -4.25 -8.05
C ILE A 22 3.05 -3.76 -7.57
N TYR A 23 3.14 -2.50 -7.16
CA TYR A 23 4.41 -1.83 -6.89
C TYR A 23 4.72 -1.67 -5.40
N LEU A 24 3.70 -1.34 -4.61
CA LEU A 24 3.83 -0.95 -3.20
C LEU A 24 3.63 -2.13 -2.24
N GLY A 25 4.18 -1.98 -1.03
CA GLY A 25 4.25 -3.01 -0.01
C GLY A 25 5.39 -4.00 -0.24
N LEU A 26 5.28 -5.18 0.38
CA LEU A 26 6.25 -6.27 0.23
C LEU A 26 5.93 -7.13 -1.01
N ARG A 27 6.89 -7.23 -1.94
CA ARG A 27 6.74 -7.93 -3.22
C ARG A 27 7.92 -8.85 -3.51
N LYS A 28 7.68 -9.88 -4.32
CA LYS A 28 8.76 -10.70 -4.87
C LYS A 28 9.45 -9.91 -5.97
N LEU A 29 10.77 -9.82 -5.89
CA LEU A 29 11.60 -9.23 -6.94
C LEU A 29 12.08 -10.32 -7.90
N ASP A 30 12.54 -11.43 -7.34
CA ASP A 30 12.99 -12.62 -8.06
C ASP A 30 12.82 -13.86 -7.16
N GLU A 31 13.34 -15.01 -7.58
CA GLU A 31 13.22 -16.26 -6.82
C GLU A 31 13.89 -16.25 -5.45
N GLN A 32 14.78 -15.29 -5.16
CA GLN A 32 15.60 -15.23 -3.96
C GLN A 32 15.51 -13.90 -3.21
N ASN A 33 14.82 -12.91 -3.78
CA ASN A 33 14.75 -11.58 -3.24
C ASN A 33 13.32 -11.04 -3.19
N LEU A 34 13.07 -10.28 -2.13
CA LEU A 34 11.90 -9.43 -1.96
C LEU A 34 12.29 -7.97 -2.13
N VAL A 35 11.29 -7.15 -2.35
CA VAL A 35 11.39 -5.69 -2.34
C VAL A 35 10.26 -5.12 -1.51
N VAL A 36 10.56 -4.15 -0.66
CA VAL A 36 9.55 -3.37 0.07
C VAL A 36 9.55 -1.96 -0.49
N ARG A 37 8.36 -1.45 -0.81
CA ARG A 37 8.18 -0.06 -1.27
C ARG A 37 7.05 0.64 -0.53
N THR A 38 7.22 1.94 -0.33
CA THR A 38 6.18 2.80 0.25
C THR A 38 6.32 4.23 -0.24
N ILE A 39 5.19 4.95 -0.31
CA ILE A 39 5.14 6.38 -0.62
C ILE A 39 4.66 7.10 0.63
N GLN A 40 5.54 7.93 1.21
CA GLN A 40 5.22 8.81 2.32
C GLN A 40 5.84 10.19 2.06
N PRO A 41 5.10 11.13 1.43
CA PRO A 41 5.64 12.40 0.95
C PRO A 41 6.38 13.23 2.00
N PHE A 42 5.84 13.28 3.22
CA PHE A 42 6.40 14.08 4.33
C PHE A 42 7.46 13.35 5.16
N ALA A 43 7.75 12.08 4.85
CA ALA A 43 8.80 11.36 5.54
C ALA A 43 10.18 11.76 5.02
N ARG A 44 11.08 12.04 5.96
CA ARG A 44 12.51 12.19 5.71
C ARG A 44 13.18 10.83 5.61
N GLN A 45 12.74 9.88 6.44
CA GLN A 45 13.27 8.52 6.50
C GLN A 45 12.14 7.52 6.69
N ALA A 46 12.32 6.32 6.12
CA ALA A 46 11.43 5.19 6.32
C ALA A 46 12.24 3.95 6.73
N TYR A 47 11.64 3.13 7.58
CA TYR A 47 12.20 1.87 8.05
C TYR A 47 11.12 0.80 7.99
N ILE A 48 11.53 -0.45 7.77
CA ILE A 48 10.72 -1.60 8.18
C ILE A 48 11.19 -2.08 9.55
N VAL A 49 10.24 -2.43 10.41
CA VAL A 49 10.47 -3.05 11.71
C VAL A 49 9.80 -4.43 11.66
N ALA A 50 10.61 -5.48 11.72
CA ALA A 50 10.15 -6.86 11.67
C ALA A 50 10.85 -7.65 12.79
N LYS A 51 10.06 -8.19 13.73
CA LYS A 51 10.57 -8.81 14.96
C LYS A 51 11.55 -7.84 15.66
N ASP A 52 12.83 -8.22 15.77
CA ASP A 52 13.88 -7.41 16.40
C ASP A 52 14.80 -6.69 15.39
N LYS A 53 14.48 -6.76 14.10
CA LYS A 53 15.26 -6.11 13.04
C LYS A 53 14.58 -4.82 12.60
N LYS A 54 15.37 -3.76 12.54
CA LYS A 54 14.99 -2.49 11.94
C LYS A 54 15.87 -2.21 10.73
N ILE A 55 15.27 -2.19 9.54
CA ILE A 55 15.99 -2.02 8.28
C ILE A 55 15.56 -0.69 7.66
N LYS A 56 16.54 0.15 7.34
CA LYS A 56 16.31 1.45 6.70
C LYS A 56 16.03 1.26 5.21
N LEU A 57 14.99 1.93 4.70
CA LEU A 57 14.71 2.01 3.27
C LEU A 57 15.51 3.16 2.63
N ASP A 58 15.85 2.98 1.38
CA ASP A 58 16.54 3.97 0.57
C ASP A 58 15.49 4.91 -0.04
N LYS A 59 15.66 6.23 0.11
CA LYS A 59 14.77 7.23 -0.48
C LYS A 59 15.14 7.37 -1.96
N ILE A 60 14.31 6.84 -2.84
CA ILE A 60 14.58 6.80 -4.29
C ILE A 60 13.97 7.99 -5.04
N HIS A 61 13.03 8.72 -4.42
CA HIS A 61 12.49 9.96 -4.98
C HIS A 61 12.25 11.03 -3.91
N PRO A 62 12.47 12.33 -4.19
CA PRO A 62 12.24 13.43 -3.24
C PRO A 62 10.83 13.46 -2.63
N ASN A 63 9.80 13.13 -3.42
CA ASN A 63 8.39 13.08 -3.02
C ASN A 63 8.03 11.86 -2.15
N GLY A 64 9.02 11.29 -1.44
CA GLY A 64 8.78 10.30 -0.40
C GLY A 64 8.57 8.88 -0.90
N LEU A 65 9.06 8.52 -2.09
CA LEU A 65 9.12 7.12 -2.50
C LEU A 65 10.37 6.47 -1.91
N PHE A 66 10.16 5.38 -1.18
CA PHE A 66 11.20 4.60 -0.52
C PHE A 66 11.18 3.16 -1.01
N GLU A 67 12.36 2.57 -1.10
CA GLU A 67 12.56 1.19 -1.58
C GLU A 67 13.64 0.48 -0.77
N LYS A 68 13.48 -0.83 -0.56
CA LYS A 68 14.56 -1.70 -0.10
C LYS A 68 14.47 -3.10 -0.67
N LYS A 69 15.58 -3.60 -1.23
CA LYS A 69 15.78 -5.01 -1.55
C LYS A 69 16.09 -5.81 -0.27
N ILE A 70 15.46 -6.96 -0.13
CA ILE A 70 15.61 -7.86 1.02
C ILE A 70 15.90 -9.26 0.49
N GLU A 71 16.97 -9.89 0.96
CA GLU A 71 17.26 -11.28 0.65
C GLU A 71 16.25 -12.19 1.34
N GLY A 72 15.64 -13.10 0.60
CA GLY A 72 14.61 -14.01 1.09
C GLY A 72 13.52 -14.29 0.06
N LYS A 73 12.78 -15.38 0.29
CA LYS A 73 11.68 -15.83 -0.60
C LYS A 73 10.31 -15.68 0.03
N ASP A 74 10.27 -15.75 1.36
CA ASP A 74 9.03 -15.83 2.14
C ASP A 74 8.60 -14.46 2.63
N PHE A 75 7.33 -14.15 2.42
CA PHE A 75 6.72 -12.96 2.99
C PHE A 75 6.70 -13.04 4.53
N PHE A 76 6.89 -11.90 5.17
CA PHE A 76 6.91 -11.79 6.63
C PHE A 76 6.09 -10.58 7.09
N ASP A 77 5.64 -10.63 8.35
CA ASP A 77 4.92 -9.51 8.96
C ASP A 77 5.89 -8.42 9.43
N TYR A 78 5.52 -7.17 9.21
CA TYR A 78 6.34 -6.00 9.52
C TYR A 78 5.46 -4.76 9.72
N GLU A 79 6.07 -3.72 10.26
CA GLU A 79 5.50 -2.37 10.32
C GLU A 79 6.46 -1.38 9.67
N PHE A 80 5.90 -0.35 9.06
CA PHE A 80 6.67 0.82 8.70
C PHE A 80 6.88 1.69 9.93
N GLU A 81 8.09 2.19 10.11
CA GLU A 81 8.38 3.33 10.97
C GLU A 81 8.87 4.48 10.11
N TYR A 82 8.20 5.62 10.18
CA TYR A 82 8.58 6.82 9.46
C TYR A 82 9.15 7.86 10.41
N VAL A 83 10.01 8.74 9.87
CA VAL A 83 10.55 9.89 10.58
C VAL A 83 10.27 11.13 9.72
N ALA A 84 9.51 12.08 10.25
CA ALA A 84 9.23 13.35 9.61
C ALA A 84 10.44 14.31 9.69
N ASN A 85 10.32 15.47 9.05
CA ASN A 85 11.38 16.50 9.03
C ASN A 85 11.63 17.13 10.41
N ASP A 86 10.60 17.23 11.25
CA ASP A 86 10.65 17.71 12.63
C ASP A 86 11.17 16.67 13.63
N GLY A 87 11.45 15.44 13.16
CA GLY A 87 11.91 14.32 13.98
C GLY A 87 10.79 13.47 14.58
N HIS A 88 9.51 13.83 14.39
CA HIS A 88 8.37 13.01 14.79
C HIS A 88 8.44 11.63 14.14
N LYS A 89 8.14 10.59 14.93
CA LYS A 89 8.16 9.20 14.48
C LYS A 89 6.81 8.56 14.72
N TRP A 90 6.33 7.81 13.74
CA TRP A 90 5.13 7.00 13.88
C TRP A 90 5.32 5.66 13.21
N ARG A 91 4.57 4.67 13.72
CA ARG A 91 4.51 3.34 13.16
C ARG A 91 3.15 3.08 12.54
N THR A 92 3.13 2.31 11.48
CA THR A 92 1.89 1.85 10.85
C THR A 92 2.11 0.51 10.18
N LYS A 93 1.04 -0.29 10.11
CA LYS A 93 1.04 -1.49 9.28
C LYS A 93 1.10 -1.11 7.80
N ASP A 94 1.68 -1.97 6.98
CA ASP A 94 1.69 -1.79 5.54
C ASP A 94 0.26 -1.91 4.97
N PRO A 95 -0.36 -0.84 4.46
CA PRO A 95 -1.71 -0.91 3.91
C PRO A 95 -1.78 -1.81 2.67
N TYR A 96 -0.67 -2.01 1.95
CA TYR A 96 -0.59 -2.85 0.76
C TYR A 96 -0.29 -4.33 1.05
N SER A 97 -0.27 -4.71 2.34
CA SER A 97 -0.13 -6.10 2.81
C SER A 97 -1.47 -6.85 2.95
N PHE A 98 -2.59 -6.12 2.83
CA PHE A 98 -3.95 -6.65 2.88
C PHE A 98 -4.50 -6.75 1.46
N LEU A 99 -4.94 -7.94 1.04
CA LEU A 99 -5.49 -8.16 -0.30
C LEU A 99 -6.90 -7.56 -0.44
N PRO A 100 -7.37 -7.28 -1.67
CA PRO A 100 -8.75 -6.91 -1.92
C PRO A 100 -9.74 -7.90 -1.30
N VAL A 101 -10.79 -7.38 -0.68
CA VAL A 101 -11.74 -8.17 0.13
C VAL A 101 -13.13 -8.31 -0.50
N ILE A 102 -13.38 -7.68 -1.65
CA ILE A 102 -14.62 -7.87 -2.41
C ILE A 102 -14.48 -9.15 -3.23
N SER A 103 -15.35 -10.13 -2.96
CA SER A 103 -15.28 -11.43 -3.62
C SER A 103 -15.67 -11.35 -5.10
N GLU A 104 -15.28 -12.34 -5.88
CA GLU A 104 -15.70 -12.46 -7.29
C GLU A 104 -17.22 -12.57 -7.42
N TYR A 105 -17.88 -13.24 -6.47
CA TYR A 105 -19.34 -13.38 -6.45
C TYR A 105 -20.05 -12.04 -6.20
N ASP A 106 -19.55 -11.24 -5.24
CA ASP A 106 -20.06 -9.88 -5.00
C ASP A 106 -19.90 -9.02 -6.29
N ARG A 107 -18.74 -9.09 -6.95
CA ARG A 107 -18.48 -8.37 -8.20
C ARG A 107 -19.41 -8.82 -9.33
N TYR A 108 -19.64 -10.11 -9.47
CA TYR A 108 -20.53 -10.68 -10.47
C TYR A 108 -21.96 -10.16 -10.28
N LEU A 109 -22.53 -10.30 -9.08
CA LEU A 109 -23.88 -9.81 -8.79
C LEU A 109 -23.99 -8.30 -8.98
N PHE A 110 -22.95 -7.53 -8.65
CA PHE A 110 -22.93 -6.09 -8.85
C PHE A 110 -23.00 -5.73 -10.34
N ASN A 111 -22.21 -6.41 -11.16
CA ASN A 111 -22.19 -6.19 -12.61
C ASN A 111 -23.53 -6.56 -13.27
N GLU A 112 -24.22 -7.59 -12.77
CA GLU A 112 -25.55 -7.98 -13.23
C GLU A 112 -26.69 -7.09 -12.67
N GLY A 113 -26.38 -6.12 -11.81
CA GLY A 113 -27.39 -5.28 -11.15
C GLY A 113 -28.24 -6.01 -10.11
N ASN A 114 -27.82 -7.20 -9.68
CA ASN A 114 -28.58 -8.10 -8.81
C ASN A 114 -28.04 -8.16 -7.37
N HIS A 115 -27.01 -7.37 -7.04
CA HIS A 115 -26.48 -7.32 -5.68
C HIS A 115 -27.27 -6.36 -4.79
N TYR A 116 -28.45 -6.80 -4.30
CA TYR A 116 -29.33 -5.98 -3.46
C TYR A 116 -28.70 -5.47 -2.14
N LYS A 117 -27.64 -6.14 -1.68
CA LYS A 117 -26.86 -5.79 -0.49
C LYS A 117 -25.47 -5.20 -0.80
N ILE A 118 -25.27 -4.61 -1.98
CA ILE A 118 -23.96 -4.07 -2.37
C ILE A 118 -23.43 -3.01 -1.40
N TYR A 119 -24.31 -2.32 -0.67
CA TYR A 119 -23.93 -1.34 0.36
C TYR A 119 -23.17 -1.97 1.53
N GLU A 120 -23.22 -3.29 1.74
CA GLU A 120 -22.40 -4.00 2.73
C GLU A 120 -20.93 -4.16 2.25
N LYS A 121 -20.66 -3.87 0.97
CA LYS A 121 -19.35 -4.04 0.32
C LYS A 121 -18.75 -2.71 -0.14
N LEU A 122 -19.53 -1.90 -0.86
CA LEU A 122 -19.15 -0.55 -1.27
C LEU A 122 -19.32 0.45 -0.12
N GLY A 123 -18.53 1.50 -0.12
CA GLY A 123 -18.48 2.51 0.94
C GLY A 123 -17.29 2.34 1.87
N ALA A 124 -17.47 2.70 3.14
CA ALA A 124 -16.44 2.65 4.18
C ALA A 124 -16.91 1.74 5.33
N HIS A 125 -16.22 0.62 5.54
CA HIS A 125 -16.63 -0.42 6.49
C HIS A 125 -15.50 -0.74 7.48
N PRO A 126 -15.70 -0.53 8.79
CA PRO A 126 -14.76 -1.02 9.80
C PRO A 126 -14.59 -2.53 9.68
N MET A 127 -13.34 -3.00 9.66
CA MET A 127 -13.02 -4.40 9.46
C MET A 127 -11.79 -4.79 10.28
N LYS A 128 -11.69 -6.08 10.60
CA LYS A 128 -10.49 -6.67 11.20
C LYS A 128 -9.90 -7.70 10.24
N ILE A 129 -8.69 -7.43 9.73
CA ILE A 129 -7.98 -8.35 8.83
C ILE A 129 -6.68 -8.76 9.50
N LYS A 130 -6.42 -10.08 9.61
CA LYS A 130 -5.21 -10.64 10.26
C LYS A 130 -4.92 -10.03 11.64
N GLY A 131 -5.97 -9.77 12.43
CA GLY A 131 -5.83 -9.18 13.76
C GLY A 131 -5.76 -7.65 13.81
N VAL A 132 -5.60 -6.97 12.67
CA VAL A 132 -5.47 -5.51 12.57
C VAL A 132 -6.84 -4.89 12.31
N ASN A 133 -7.26 -3.97 13.18
CA ASN A 133 -8.46 -3.16 12.96
C ASN A 133 -8.16 -2.05 11.94
N GLY A 134 -9.08 -1.82 11.01
CA GLY A 134 -8.98 -0.78 10.00
C GLY A 134 -10.33 -0.51 9.36
N VAL A 135 -10.30 0.20 8.22
CA VAL A 135 -11.49 0.51 7.43
C VAL A 135 -11.24 0.06 5.99
N LEU A 136 -12.14 -0.76 5.46
CA LEU A 136 -12.22 -1.04 4.03
C LEU A 136 -12.88 0.14 3.34
N PHE A 137 -12.24 0.68 2.31
CA PHE A 137 -12.85 1.62 1.38
C PHE A 137 -13.05 0.96 0.02
N ALA A 138 -14.25 1.09 -0.53
CA ALA A 138 -14.60 0.57 -1.84
C ALA A 138 -15.53 1.54 -2.58
N THR A 139 -15.22 1.83 -3.84
CA THR A 139 -16.01 2.71 -4.69
C THR A 139 -16.11 2.15 -6.10
N TRP A 140 -17.18 2.48 -6.79
CA TRP A 140 -17.34 2.16 -8.21
C TRP A 140 -17.01 3.41 -9.03
N ALA A 141 -15.91 3.34 -9.78
CA ALA A 141 -15.41 4.44 -10.60
C ALA A 141 -14.74 3.89 -11.88
N PRO A 142 -15.51 3.24 -12.80
CA PRO A 142 -14.97 2.43 -13.89
C PRO A 142 -14.15 3.23 -14.91
N ASN A 143 -14.39 4.55 -15.00
CA ASN A 143 -13.69 5.44 -15.93
C ASN A 143 -12.62 6.30 -15.24
N ALA A 144 -12.39 6.11 -13.94
CA ALA A 144 -11.36 6.87 -13.23
C ALA A 144 -9.98 6.32 -13.60
N LYS A 145 -9.03 7.23 -13.88
CA LYS A 145 -7.62 6.84 -14.07
C LYS A 145 -7.01 6.25 -12.80
N ARG A 146 -7.40 6.77 -11.64
CA ARG A 146 -7.02 6.27 -10.31
C ARG A 146 -7.97 6.77 -9.23
N VAL A 147 -7.89 6.15 -8.05
CA VAL A 147 -8.62 6.55 -6.85
C VAL A 147 -7.64 6.60 -5.67
N SER A 148 -7.84 7.56 -4.76
CA SER A 148 -7.07 7.66 -3.51
C SER A 148 -8.01 8.02 -2.37
N VAL A 149 -7.77 7.49 -1.18
CA VAL A 149 -8.51 7.85 0.03
C VAL A 149 -7.79 9.03 0.68
N VAL A 150 -8.49 10.13 0.93
CA VAL A 150 -7.94 11.34 1.56
C VAL A 150 -8.81 11.69 2.77
N GLY A 151 -8.19 12.07 3.88
CA GLY A 151 -8.89 12.43 5.10
C GLY A 151 -7.95 13.00 6.16
N ASN A 152 -8.47 13.18 7.36
CA ASN A 152 -7.70 13.69 8.51
C ASN A 152 -6.46 12.83 8.87
N PHE A 153 -6.42 11.57 8.44
CA PHE A 153 -5.38 10.60 8.76
C PHE A 153 -4.17 10.60 7.80
N ASN A 154 -4.19 11.40 6.72
CA ASN A 154 -3.09 11.44 5.75
C ASN A 154 -2.72 12.86 5.27
N ASN A 155 -2.74 13.81 6.20
CA ASN A 155 -2.18 15.16 6.02
C ASN A 155 -0.66 15.20 6.11
#